data_AF-X1IT77-F1
#
_entry.id   AF-X1IT77-F1
#
_cell.length_a   1.000
_cell.length_b   1.000
_cell.length_c   1.000
_cell.angle_alpha   90.00
_cell.angle_beta   90.00
_cell.angle_gamma   90.00
#
_symmetry.space_group_name_H-M   'P 1'
#
loop_
_entity.id
_entity.type
_entity.pdbx_description
1 polymer ?
#
loop_
_entity_poly.entity_id
_entity_poly.type
_entity_poly.pdbx_seq_one_letter_code
_entity_poly.pdbx_strand_id
1 'polypeptide(L)'
;SVSKEEDFINLEEFLKKYDKIEGKGQLSLLKAEVFEEISFYKESIVELKEALNNNSGNIFLLFKLSDVYKKNKDYYDSLNYTEIIFNYLEDNHQLEELPLELWESLYPLYYEDAIRERALEYEIDPLLVLAMIREESRFNSWNESVAGARGLMQIIFSTGEWIAQKLNMEDFDDDMLFDPKVN
;
A
#
# COMPACT_ATOMS: atom_id res chain seq x y z
N SER A 1 -5.49 26.16 5.08
CA SER A 1 -6.68 25.79 5.87
C SER A 1 -6.67 24.29 6.00
N VAL A 2 -6.40 23.77 7.19
CA VAL A 2 -6.50 22.31 7.42
C VAL A 2 -8.00 22.00 7.42
N SER A 3 -8.48 21.23 6.44
CA SER A 3 -9.84 20.71 6.45
C SER A 3 -10.01 19.92 7.73
N LYS A 4 -11.05 20.21 8.50
CA LYS A 4 -11.34 19.41 9.69
C LYS A 4 -11.90 18.07 9.22
N GLU A 5 -11.66 17.00 9.98
CA GLU A 5 -12.28 15.68 9.75
C GLU A 5 -13.81 15.77 9.58
N GLU A 6 -14.45 16.82 10.12
CA GLU A 6 -15.89 17.13 9.99
C GLU A 6 -16.39 17.31 8.54
N ASP A 7 -15.50 17.56 7.56
CA ASP A 7 -15.87 17.76 6.16
C ASP A 7 -15.94 16.46 5.33
N PHE A 8 -15.50 15.32 5.88
CA PHE A 8 -15.47 14.03 5.17
C PHE A 8 -16.61 13.10 5.59
N ILE A 9 -17.03 12.24 4.65
CA ILE A 9 -18.00 11.18 4.95
C ILE A 9 -17.35 10.11 5.81
N ASN A 10 -18.12 9.59 6.77
CA ASN A 10 -17.69 8.50 7.62
C ASN A 10 -17.44 7.21 6.79
N LEU A 11 -16.26 6.61 6.95
CA LEU A 11 -15.88 5.40 6.23
C LEU A 11 -16.86 4.23 6.44
N GLU A 12 -17.34 4.01 7.67
CA GLU A 12 -18.27 2.90 7.95
C GLU A 12 -19.60 3.10 7.22
N GLU A 13 -20.12 4.33 7.22
CA GLU A 13 -21.34 4.68 6.47
C GLU A 13 -21.14 4.52 4.96
N PHE A 14 -19.99 4.95 4.43
CA PHE A 14 -19.64 4.76 3.02
C PHE A 14 -19.58 3.27 2.66
N LEU A 15 -18.88 2.47 3.46
CA LEU A 15 -18.68 1.04 3.21
C LEU A 15 -19.95 0.21 3.37
N LYS A 16 -20.90 0.62 4.22
CA LYS A 16 -22.24 0.00 4.34
C LYS A 16 -23.03 0.01 3.04
N LYS A 17 -22.72 0.90 2.09
CA LYS A 17 -23.32 0.88 0.74
C LYS A 17 -22.94 -0.40 -0.03
N TYR A 18 -21.85 -1.07 0.36
CA TYR A 18 -21.23 -2.19 -0.35
C TYR A 18 -21.11 -3.48 0.49
N ASP A 19 -21.58 -3.49 1.74
CA ASP A 19 -21.36 -4.61 2.68
C ASP A 19 -22.24 -5.85 2.43
N LYS A 20 -23.20 -5.74 1.49
CA LYS A 20 -24.12 -6.82 1.17
C LYS A 20 -23.42 -7.97 0.45
N ILE A 21 -23.04 -8.98 1.22
CA ILE A 21 -22.35 -10.19 0.78
C ILE A 21 -23.16 -11.41 1.22
N GLU A 22 -23.50 -12.28 0.28
CA GLU A 22 -24.40 -13.42 0.53
C GLU A 22 -23.73 -14.78 0.23
N GLY A 23 -24.33 -15.85 0.78
CA GLY A 23 -23.94 -17.22 0.46
C GLY A 23 -22.50 -17.57 0.83
N LYS A 24 -21.75 -18.16 -0.12
CA LYS A 24 -20.37 -18.60 0.11
C LYS A 24 -19.41 -17.44 0.40
N GLY A 25 -19.68 -16.26 -0.16
CA GLY A 25 -18.86 -15.07 0.10
C GLY A 25 -18.94 -14.62 1.56
N GLN A 26 -20.13 -14.70 2.16
CA GLN A 26 -20.34 -14.30 3.55
C GLN A 26 -19.60 -15.22 4.52
N LEU A 27 -19.61 -16.53 4.26
CA LEU A 27 -18.86 -17.49 5.06
C LEU A 27 -17.34 -17.21 5.00
N SER A 28 -16.82 -16.90 3.82
CA SER A 28 -15.40 -16.61 3.63
C SER A 28 -15.00 -15.30 4.32
N LEU A 29 -15.85 -14.27 4.22
CA LEU A 29 -15.66 -13.02 4.97
C LEU A 29 -15.58 -13.26 6.49
N LEU A 30 -16.55 -13.99 7.06
CA LEU A 30 -16.56 -14.27 8.51
C LEU A 30 -15.30 -15.01 8.97
N LYS A 31 -14.80 -15.96 8.17
CA LYS A 31 -13.53 -16.63 8.47
C LYS A 31 -12.35 -15.67 8.40
N ALA A 32 -12.32 -14.81 7.39
CA ALA A 32 -11.25 -13.83 7.25
C ALA A 32 -11.18 -12.86 8.43
N GLU A 33 -12.34 -12.42 8.94
CA GLU A 33 -12.44 -11.56 10.11
C GLU A 33 -11.89 -12.26 11.36
N VAL A 34 -12.22 -13.54 11.57
CA VAL A 34 -11.65 -14.34 12.67
C VAL A 34 -10.14 -14.48 12.54
N PHE A 35 -9.62 -14.73 11.33
CA PHE A 35 -8.17 -14.78 11.11
C PHE A 35 -7.49 -13.44 11.38
N GLU A 36 -8.13 -12.34 10.98
CA GLU A 36 -7.65 -10.99 11.23
C GLU A 36 -7.57 -10.67 12.74
N GLU A 37 -8.60 -11.03 13.51
CA GLU A 37 -8.64 -10.84 14.97
C GLU A 37 -7.45 -11.50 15.69
N ILE A 38 -6.97 -12.63 15.17
CA ILE A 38 -5.80 -13.34 15.71
C ILE A 38 -4.49 -13.01 14.98
N SER A 39 -4.47 -11.99 14.12
CA SER A 39 -3.32 -11.55 13.31
C SER A 39 -2.79 -12.57 12.30
N PHE A 40 -3.61 -13.52 11.87
CA PHE A 40 -3.32 -14.49 10.81
C PHE A 40 -3.65 -13.86 9.45
N TYR A 41 -2.89 -12.82 9.09
CA TYR A 41 -3.23 -11.97 7.94
C TYR A 41 -3.14 -12.70 6.60
N LYS A 42 -2.22 -13.66 6.44
CA LYS A 42 -2.08 -14.42 5.18
C LYS A 42 -3.31 -15.30 4.92
N GLU A 43 -3.80 -15.97 5.95
CA GLU A 43 -5.02 -16.77 5.91
C GLU A 43 -6.25 -15.88 5.70
N SER A 44 -6.31 -14.72 6.37
CA SER A 44 -7.35 -13.72 6.15
C SER A 44 -7.40 -13.24 4.69
N ILE A 45 -6.25 -12.95 4.07
CA ILE A 45 -6.14 -12.57 2.65
C ILE A 45 -6.71 -13.66 1.73
N VAL A 46 -6.41 -14.94 1.99
CA VAL A 46 -6.91 -16.05 1.18
C VAL A 46 -8.44 -16.11 1.22
N GLU A 47 -9.02 -16.02 2.41
CA GLU A 47 -10.48 -16.06 2.59
C GLU A 47 -11.17 -14.79 2.05
N LEU A 48 -10.55 -13.60 2.16
CA LEU A 48 -11.06 -12.38 1.54
C LEU A 48 -11.02 -12.45 0.00
N LYS A 49 -9.97 -13.02 -0.58
CA LYS A 49 -9.91 -13.26 -2.04
C LYS A 49 -11.00 -14.21 -2.48
N GLU A 50 -11.28 -15.26 -1.72
CA GLU A 50 -12.42 -16.15 -2.00
C GLU A 50 -13.76 -15.42 -1.87
N ALA A 51 -13.94 -14.59 -0.85
CA ALA A 51 -15.13 -13.75 -0.72
C ALA A 51 -15.32 -12.83 -1.94
N LEU A 52 -14.23 -12.20 -2.40
CA LEU A 52 -14.21 -11.31 -3.57
C LEU A 52 -14.48 -12.07 -4.87
N ASN A 53 -13.95 -13.29 -5.03
CA ASN A 53 -14.24 -14.13 -6.20
C ASN A 53 -15.74 -14.44 -6.32
N ASN A 54 -16.42 -14.63 -5.19
CA ASN A 54 -17.87 -14.83 -5.16
C ASN A 54 -18.68 -13.52 -5.28
N ASN A 55 -18.04 -12.35 -5.14
CA ASN A 55 -18.65 -11.02 -5.16
C ASN A 55 -17.74 -10.03 -5.90
N SER A 56 -17.47 -10.30 -7.17
CA SER A 56 -16.42 -9.59 -7.92
C SER A 56 -16.67 -8.08 -7.97
N GLY A 57 -15.63 -7.29 -7.74
CA GLY A 57 -15.69 -5.82 -7.74
C GLY A 57 -16.34 -5.19 -6.51
N ASN A 58 -16.67 -5.97 -5.48
CA ASN A 58 -17.25 -5.44 -4.25
C ASN A 58 -16.24 -4.53 -3.49
N ILE A 59 -16.55 -3.23 -3.38
CA ILE A 59 -15.69 -2.21 -2.77
C ILE A 59 -15.39 -2.51 -1.29
N PHE A 60 -16.35 -3.02 -0.52
CA PHE A 60 -16.14 -3.39 0.87
C PHE A 60 -15.04 -4.46 1.00
N LEU A 61 -15.09 -5.50 0.17
CA LEU A 61 -14.08 -6.56 0.17
C LEU A 61 -12.73 -6.09 -0.36
N LEU A 62 -12.71 -5.24 -1.39
CA LEU A 62 -11.46 -4.62 -1.88
C LEU A 62 -10.80 -3.78 -0.78
N PHE A 63 -11.59 -3.03 0.00
CA PHE A 63 -11.07 -2.21 1.09
C PHE A 63 -10.53 -3.07 2.22
N LYS A 64 -11.27 -4.13 2.60
CA LYS A 64 -10.79 -5.12 3.58
C LYS A 64 -9.48 -5.76 3.15
N LEU A 65 -9.34 -6.14 1.87
CA LEU A 65 -8.07 -6.65 1.33
C LEU A 65 -6.95 -5.62 1.48
N SER A 66 -7.18 -4.38 1.04
CA SER A 66 -6.19 -3.30 1.19
C SER A 66 -5.71 -3.17 2.64
N ASP A 67 -6.62 -3.15 3.61
CA ASP A 67 -6.28 -2.98 5.02
C ASP A 67 -5.52 -4.19 5.61
N VAL A 68 -5.92 -5.42 5.27
CA VAL A 68 -5.22 -6.63 5.72
C VAL A 68 -3.83 -6.74 5.08
N TYR A 69 -3.68 -6.37 3.81
CA TYR A 69 -2.37 -6.32 3.15
C TYR A 69 -1.43 -5.30 3.81
N LYS A 70 -1.94 -4.12 4.16
CA LYS A 70 -1.21 -3.12 4.96
C LYS A 70 -0.72 -3.71 6.29
N LYS A 71 -1.60 -4.41 7.02
CA LYS A 71 -1.27 -5.08 8.30
C LYS A 71 -0.23 -6.19 8.12
N ASN A 72 -0.30 -6.91 7.00
CA ASN A 72 0.69 -7.92 6.60
C ASN A 72 2.01 -7.32 6.07
N LYS A 73 2.12 -5.98 5.96
CA LYS A 73 3.26 -5.24 5.38
C LYS A 73 3.52 -5.53 3.90
N ASP A 74 2.49 -5.96 3.19
CA ASP A 74 2.51 -6.08 1.74
C ASP A 74 1.91 -4.79 1.14
N TYR A 75 2.76 -3.78 1.08
CA TYR A 75 2.36 -2.41 0.76
C TYR A 75 1.96 -2.22 -0.69
N TYR A 76 2.55 -3.01 -1.59
CA TYR A 76 2.21 -2.97 -3.01
C TYR A 76 0.77 -3.43 -3.25
N ASP A 77 0.41 -4.62 -2.75
CA ASP A 77 -0.95 -5.12 -2.91
C ASP A 77 -1.96 -4.22 -2.17
N SER A 78 -1.62 -3.74 -0.98
CA SER A 78 -2.46 -2.78 -0.24
C SER A 78 -2.81 -1.54 -1.08
N LEU A 79 -1.78 -0.94 -1.68
CA LEU A 79 -1.98 0.22 -2.53
C LEU A 79 -2.77 -0.12 -3.81
N ASN A 80 -2.43 -1.21 -4.48
CA ASN A 80 -3.12 -1.64 -5.70
C ASN A 80 -4.64 -1.81 -5.48
N TYR A 81 -5.05 -2.47 -4.39
CA TYR A 81 -6.48 -2.64 -4.07
C TYR A 81 -7.17 -1.30 -3.81
N THR A 82 -6.46 -0.35 -3.20
CA THR A 82 -6.99 1.02 -2.99
C THR A 82 -7.13 1.77 -4.32
N GLU A 83 -6.15 1.65 -5.22
CA GLU A 83 -6.22 2.25 -6.56
C GLU A 83 -7.36 1.65 -7.40
N ILE A 84 -7.64 0.34 -7.27
CA ILE A 84 -8.80 -0.29 -7.91
C ILE A 84 -10.11 0.36 -7.43
N ILE A 85 -10.25 0.60 -6.13
CA ILE A 85 -11.43 1.30 -5.58
C ILE A 85 -11.52 2.71 -6.15
N PHE A 86 -10.41 3.46 -6.12
CA PHE A 86 -10.37 4.83 -6.61
C PHE A 86 -10.76 4.94 -8.08
N ASN A 87 -10.14 4.13 -8.95
CA ASN A 87 -10.43 4.13 -10.38
C ASN A 87 -11.90 3.81 -10.65
N TYR A 88 -12.47 2.83 -9.95
CA TYR A 88 -13.89 2.54 -10.06
C TYR A 88 -14.77 3.74 -9.66
N LEU A 89 -14.46 4.41 -8.55
CA LEU A 89 -15.24 5.56 -8.09
C LEU A 89 -15.07 6.78 -9.01
N GLU A 90 -13.88 6.99 -9.55
CA GLU A 90 -13.58 8.02 -10.54
C GLU A 90 -14.40 7.81 -11.82
N ASP A 91 -14.36 6.61 -12.39
CA ASP A 91 -15.10 6.22 -13.59
C ASP A 91 -16.63 6.39 -13.42
N ASN A 92 -17.12 6.31 -12.18
CA ASN A 92 -18.54 6.45 -11.84
C ASN A 92 -18.89 7.83 -11.25
N HIS A 93 -17.97 8.80 -11.27
CA HIS A 93 -18.16 10.16 -10.75
C HIS A 93 -18.59 10.24 -9.27
N GLN A 94 -18.01 9.40 -8.41
CA GLN A 94 -18.33 9.29 -6.97
C GLN A 94 -17.22 9.80 -6.04
N LEU A 95 -16.28 10.61 -6.55
CA LEU A 95 -15.14 11.10 -5.77
C LEU A 95 -15.49 12.18 -4.74
N GLU A 96 -16.58 12.92 -4.94
CA GLU A 96 -17.01 14.01 -4.04
C GLU A 96 -17.34 13.51 -2.63
N GLU A 97 -17.61 12.21 -2.50
CA GLU A 97 -18.03 11.55 -1.26
C GLU A 97 -16.97 10.63 -0.64
N LEU A 98 -15.70 10.73 -1.08
CA LEU A 98 -14.65 9.81 -0.63
C LEU A 98 -14.26 10.09 0.84
N PRO A 99 -14.35 9.09 1.74
CA PRO A 99 -13.87 9.19 3.11
C PRO A 99 -12.37 9.54 3.19
N LEU A 100 -11.98 10.22 4.27
CA LEU A 100 -10.59 10.61 4.51
C LEU A 100 -9.65 9.39 4.52
N GLU A 101 -10.08 8.28 5.12
CA GLU A 101 -9.29 7.06 5.25
C GLU A 101 -8.96 6.41 3.90
N LEU A 102 -9.82 6.59 2.88
CA LEU A 102 -9.52 6.17 1.52
C LEU A 102 -8.47 7.10 0.87
N TRP A 103 -8.52 8.41 1.12
CA TRP A 103 -7.45 9.32 0.70
C TRP A 103 -6.11 9.00 1.34
N GLU A 104 -6.10 8.69 2.64
CA GLU A 104 -4.89 8.28 3.36
C GLU A 104 -4.34 6.94 2.84
N SER A 105 -5.23 6.00 2.48
CA SER A 105 -4.84 4.73 1.88
C SER A 105 -4.29 4.91 0.45
N LEU A 106 -4.74 5.94 -0.28
CA LEU A 106 -4.19 6.30 -1.59
C LEU A 106 -2.81 6.95 -1.49
N TYR A 107 -2.53 7.70 -0.42
CA TYR A 107 -1.24 8.36 -0.21
C TYR A 107 -0.60 7.92 1.11
N PRO A 108 -0.25 6.62 1.23
CA PRO A 108 0.19 6.07 2.50
C PRO A 108 1.61 6.52 2.87
N LEU A 109 1.86 6.68 4.16
CA LEU A 109 3.17 6.97 4.73
C LEU A 109 3.93 5.67 5.04
N TYR A 110 4.06 4.76 4.08
CA TYR A 110 4.81 3.52 4.29
C TYR A 110 6.32 3.81 4.43
N TYR A 111 6.99 3.05 5.30
CA TYR A 111 8.40 3.27 5.67
C TYR A 111 8.69 4.65 6.28
N GLU A 112 7.68 5.33 6.84
CA GLU A 112 7.79 6.71 7.34
C GLU A 112 8.98 6.93 8.29
N ASP A 113 9.18 6.04 9.26
CA ASP A 113 10.28 6.17 10.23
C ASP A 113 11.65 6.21 9.53
N ALA A 114 11.90 5.27 8.62
CA ALA A 114 13.16 5.18 7.87
C ALA A 114 13.33 6.36 6.91
N ILE A 115 12.26 6.75 6.22
CA ILE A 115 12.28 7.88 5.29
C ILE A 115 12.56 9.18 6.05
N ARG A 116 11.88 9.42 7.18
CA ARG A 116 12.08 10.63 7.99
C ARG A 116 13.51 10.72 8.54
N GLU A 117 14.04 9.60 9.03
CA GLU A 117 15.42 9.53 9.53
C GLU A 117 16.42 9.95 8.44
N ARG A 118 16.34 9.34 7.25
CA ARG A 118 17.26 9.63 6.13
C ARG A 118 17.03 10.99 5.50
N ALA A 119 15.78 11.40 5.32
CA ALA A 119 15.45 12.71 4.76
C ALA A 119 15.99 13.84 5.64
N LEU A 120 15.94 13.68 6.97
CA LEU A 120 16.53 14.63 7.91
C LEU A 120 18.06 14.68 7.80
N GLU A 121 18.72 13.53 7.69
CA GLU A 121 20.18 13.43 7.53
C GLU A 121 20.69 14.19 6.30
N TYR A 122 19.94 14.14 5.20
CA TYR A 122 20.31 14.76 3.92
C TYR A 122 19.60 16.10 3.64
N GLU A 123 18.85 16.66 4.60
CA GLU A 123 18.08 17.91 4.46
C GLU A 123 17.09 17.91 3.26
N ILE A 124 16.46 16.75 3.01
CA ILE A 124 15.45 16.54 1.96
C ILE A 124 14.06 16.54 2.59
N ASP A 125 13.04 16.99 1.86
CA ASP A 125 11.64 16.83 2.30
C ASP A 125 11.24 15.35 2.30
N PRO A 126 10.84 14.75 3.44
CA PRO A 126 10.40 13.35 3.48
C PRO A 126 9.20 13.05 2.58
N LEU A 127 8.33 14.03 2.33
CA LEU A 127 7.20 13.85 1.40
C LEU A 127 7.66 13.72 -0.05
N LEU A 128 8.77 14.37 -0.42
CA LEU A 128 9.38 14.21 -1.74
C LEU A 128 9.92 12.78 -1.93
N VAL A 129 10.58 12.24 -0.90
CA VAL A 129 11.09 10.85 -0.92
C VAL A 129 9.94 9.86 -1.02
N LEU A 130 8.88 10.03 -0.21
CA LEU A 130 7.66 9.22 -0.29
C LEU A 130 7.00 9.26 -1.67
N ALA A 131 6.85 10.45 -2.25
CA ALA A 131 6.25 10.62 -3.57
C ALA A 131 7.08 9.92 -4.66
N MET A 132 8.40 9.98 -4.58
CA MET A 132 9.30 9.28 -5.50
C MET A 132 9.20 7.76 -5.36
N ILE A 133 9.27 7.21 -4.14
CA ILE A 133 9.11 5.77 -3.90
C ILE A 133 7.76 5.26 -4.43
N ARG A 134 6.70 6.03 -4.21
CA ARG A 134 5.38 5.71 -4.74
C ARG A 134 5.40 5.60 -6.27
N GLU A 135 5.98 6.57 -6.96
CA GLU A 135 6.01 6.59 -8.43
C GLU A 135 6.88 5.46 -8.99
N GLU A 136 8.06 5.24 -8.41
CA GLU A 136 9.06 4.29 -8.92
C GLU A 136 8.67 2.83 -8.67
N SER A 137 8.11 2.51 -7.50
CA SER A 137 7.89 1.10 -7.11
C SER A 137 6.51 0.81 -6.55
N ARG A 138 5.68 1.83 -6.28
CA ARG A 138 4.44 1.67 -5.49
C ARG A 138 4.72 0.91 -4.19
N PHE A 139 5.87 1.19 -3.55
CA PHE A 139 6.34 0.57 -2.32
C PHE A 139 6.69 -0.93 -2.39
N ASN A 140 6.84 -1.48 -3.60
CA ASN A 140 7.33 -2.85 -3.77
C ASN A 140 8.86 -2.88 -3.66
N SER A 141 9.38 -3.34 -2.51
CA SER A 141 10.83 -3.44 -2.28
C SER A 141 11.50 -4.52 -3.11
N TRP A 142 10.75 -5.45 -3.70
CA TRP A 142 11.26 -6.51 -4.58
C TRP A 142 11.07 -6.17 -6.06
N ASN A 143 10.73 -4.92 -6.39
CA ASN A 143 10.50 -4.52 -7.78
C ASN A 143 11.80 -4.52 -8.58
N GLU A 144 11.79 -5.17 -9.75
CA GLU A 144 12.90 -5.17 -10.71
C GLU A 144 12.39 -4.79 -12.10
N SER A 145 12.93 -3.72 -12.66
CA SER A 145 12.57 -3.28 -14.01
C SER A 145 13.28 -4.10 -15.09
N VAL A 146 12.80 -4.01 -16.33
CA VAL A 146 13.45 -4.64 -17.50
C VAL A 146 14.89 -4.15 -17.70
N ALA A 147 15.20 -2.93 -17.25
CA ALA A 147 16.54 -2.35 -17.32
C ALA A 147 17.45 -2.74 -16.13
N GLY A 148 16.94 -3.53 -15.17
CA GLY A 148 17.68 -3.94 -13.97
C GLY A 148 17.67 -2.90 -12.85
N ALA A 149 16.69 -2.00 -12.83
CA ALA A 149 16.47 -1.07 -11.72
C ALA A 149 15.75 -1.79 -10.57
N ARG A 150 16.19 -1.62 -9.32
CA ARG A 150 15.77 -2.45 -8.19
C ARG A 150 15.30 -1.65 -6.98
N GLY A 151 14.38 -2.25 -6.25
CA GLY A 151 13.93 -1.76 -4.94
C GLY A 151 12.91 -0.62 -5.01
N LEU A 152 12.74 0.04 -3.85
CA LEU A 152 11.78 1.13 -3.63
C LEU A 152 11.99 2.34 -4.54
N MET A 153 13.26 2.69 -4.77
CA MET A 153 13.69 3.88 -5.52
C MET A 153 14.21 3.54 -6.93
N GLN A 154 14.07 2.27 -7.36
CA GLN A 154 14.44 1.80 -8.69
C GLN A 154 15.88 2.20 -9.09
N ILE A 155 16.85 1.77 -8.27
CA ILE A 155 18.26 2.04 -8.48
C ILE A 155 18.87 0.91 -9.33
N ILE A 156 19.58 1.23 -10.41
CA ILE A 156 20.37 0.24 -11.17
C ILE A 156 21.68 -0.06 -10.45
N PHE A 157 22.20 -1.28 -10.60
CA PHE A 157 23.40 -1.75 -9.88
C PHE A 157 24.59 -0.79 -9.97
N SER A 158 24.95 -0.31 -11.18
CA SER A 158 26.09 0.60 -11.35
C SER A 158 25.96 1.94 -10.61
N THR A 159 24.72 2.42 -10.46
CA THR A 159 24.43 3.63 -9.67
C THR A 159 24.52 3.31 -8.19
N GLY A 160 24.01 2.16 -7.76
CA GLY A 160 24.14 1.65 -6.39
C GLY A 160 25.62 1.52 -5.97
N GLU A 161 26.46 0.88 -6.78
CA GLU A 161 27.90 0.78 -6.52
C GLU A 161 28.56 2.15 -6.38
N TRP A 162 28.21 3.09 -7.25
CA TRP A 162 28.74 4.45 -7.18
C TRP A 162 28.31 5.16 -5.89
N ILE A 163 27.05 5.02 -5.47
CA ILE A 163 26.54 5.59 -4.20
C ILE A 163 27.24 4.93 -3.01
N ALA A 164 27.33 3.60 -2.98
CA ALA A 164 27.98 2.84 -1.91
C ALA A 164 29.44 3.29 -1.70
N GLN A 165 30.18 3.51 -2.78
CA GLN A 165 31.54 4.06 -2.72
C GLN A 165 31.58 5.47 -2.11
N LYS A 166 30.59 6.32 -2.40
CA LYS A 166 30.50 7.67 -1.78
C LYS A 166 30.17 7.62 -0.30
N LEU A 167 29.39 6.64 0.11
CA LEU A 167 29.01 6.42 1.51
C LEU A 167 30.05 5.60 2.30
N ASN A 168 31.13 5.16 1.66
CA ASN A 168 32.11 4.23 2.23
C ASN A 168 31.46 2.94 2.78
N MET A 169 30.45 2.43 2.08
CA MET A 169 29.79 1.18 2.40
C MET A 169 30.68 0.01 1.96
N GLU A 170 31.09 -0.82 2.90
CA GLU A 170 31.85 -2.04 2.63
C GLU A 170 30.90 -3.17 2.19
N ASP A 171 31.41 -4.10 1.37
CA ASP A 171 30.70 -5.31 0.93
C ASP A 171 29.33 -5.07 0.26
N PHE A 172 29.17 -3.96 -0.47
CA PHE A 172 27.96 -3.70 -1.25
C PHE A 172 27.77 -4.77 -2.33
N ASP A 173 26.64 -5.47 -2.26
CA ASP A 173 26.18 -6.40 -3.29
C ASP A 173 24.86 -5.93 -3.91
N ASP A 174 24.54 -6.51 -5.05
CA ASP A 174 23.39 -6.14 -5.85
C ASP A 174 22.03 -6.43 -5.18
N ASP A 175 21.95 -7.52 -4.43
CA ASP A 175 20.73 -7.95 -3.75
C ASP A 175 20.38 -7.00 -2.58
N MET A 176 21.37 -6.27 -2.05
CA MET A 176 21.14 -5.24 -1.03
C MET A 176 20.21 -4.13 -1.54
N LEU A 177 20.09 -3.90 -2.85
CA LEU A 177 19.14 -2.95 -3.41
C LEU A 177 17.67 -3.36 -3.21
N PHE A 178 17.38 -4.59 -2.80
CA PHE A 178 16.03 -4.99 -2.41
C PHE A 178 15.73 -4.78 -0.92
N ASP A 179 16.73 -4.44 -0.10
CA ASP A 179 16.52 -4.09 1.31
C ASP A 179 16.00 -2.64 1.42
N PRO A 180 14.78 -2.41 1.93
CA PRO A 180 14.19 -1.07 2.08
C PRO A 180 14.99 -0.06 2.88
N LYS A 181 15.92 -0.50 3.75
CA LYS A 181 16.76 0.41 4.55
C LYS A 181 18.02 0.83 3.81
N VAL A 182 18.45 0.02 2.84
CA VAL A 182 19.64 0.27 2.02
C VAL A 182 19.26 1.05 0.76
N ASN A 183 18.16 0.66 0.12
CA ASN A 183 17.63 1.28 -1.11
C ASN A 183 17.02 2.66 -0.86
#